data_AF-A0A1H4C7V3-F1
#
_entry.id   AF-A0A1H4C7V3-F1
#
_cell.length_a   1.000
_cell.length_b   1.000
_cell.length_c   1.000
_cell.angle_alpha   90.00
_cell.angle_beta   90.00
_cell.angle_gamma   90.00
#
_symmetry.space_group_name_H-M   'P 1'
#
loop_
_entity.id
_entity.type
_entity.pdbx_description
1 polymer ?
#
loop_
_entity_poly.entity_id
_entity_poly.type
_entity_poly.pdbx_seq_one_letter_code
_entity_poly.pdbx_strand_id
1 'polypeptide(L)'
;MDEGEKAPLLVVEIKDIPYVFESNGPLEFEQYSEIRSIAEDPAIYEMNANCINPDVLAYQFIRQTARQTGIHLSMCQTWPKLSLNLRKE
;
A
#
# COMPACT_ATOMS: atom_id res chain seq x y z
N MET A 1 10.34 27.18 10.19
CA MET A 1 9.41 26.69 9.16
C MET A 1 9.81 25.26 8.98
N ASP A 2 9.33 24.41 9.89
CA ASP A 2 9.73 23.01 9.96
C ASP A 2 9.29 22.34 8.65
N GLU A 3 10.29 21.91 7.88
CA GLU A 3 10.09 21.00 6.76
C GLU A 3 9.40 19.77 7.33
N GLY A 4 8.06 19.74 7.22
CA GLY A 4 7.23 18.68 7.76
C GLY A 4 7.81 17.35 7.35
N GLU A 5 8.20 16.54 8.34
CA GLU A 5 8.63 15.16 8.14
C GLU A 5 7.64 14.50 7.19
N LYS A 6 8.07 14.30 5.94
CA LYS A 6 7.24 13.63 4.94
C LYS A 6 6.91 12.26 5.50
N ALA A 7 5.62 11.97 5.55
CA ALA A 7 5.05 10.65 5.77
C ALA A 7 5.96 9.56 5.20
N PRO A 8 6.33 8.52 5.97
CA PRO A 8 7.12 7.44 5.42
C PRO A 8 6.33 6.75 4.31
N LEU A 9 6.99 6.58 3.16
CA LEU A 9 6.46 5.88 2.00
C LEU A 9 6.54 4.38 2.22
N LEU A 10 5.45 3.68 1.93
CA LEU A 10 5.28 2.24 2.07
C LEU A 10 5.09 1.64 0.70
N VAL A 11 6.04 0.80 0.28
CA VAL A 11 5.86 -0.02 -0.93
C VAL A 11 5.25 -1.34 -0.50
N VAL A 12 4.07 -1.64 -1.03
CA VAL A 12 3.28 -2.83 -0.70
C VAL A 12 2.83 -3.47 -2.00
N GLU A 13 3.05 -4.77 -2.14
CA GLU A 13 2.58 -5.54 -3.28
C GLU A 13 1.18 -6.10 -3.00
N ILE A 14 0.24 -5.80 -3.89
CA ILE A 14 -1.15 -6.24 -3.80
C ILE A 14 -1.46 -7.04 -5.06
N LYS A 15 -1.64 -8.37 -4.94
CA LYS A 15 -1.80 -9.30 -6.07
C LYS A 15 -0.73 -9.10 -7.16
N ASP A 16 0.54 -9.12 -6.77
CA ASP A 16 1.69 -8.93 -7.67
C ASP A 16 1.79 -7.52 -8.31
N ILE A 17 0.98 -6.56 -7.86
CA ILE A 17 1.03 -5.17 -8.33
C ILE A 17 1.63 -4.31 -7.21
N PRO A 18 2.77 -3.63 -7.44
CA PRO A 18 3.38 -2.76 -6.45
C PRO A 18 2.62 -1.43 -6.33
N TYR A 19 2.24 -1.06 -5.11
CA TYR A 19 1.67 0.23 -4.77
C TYR A 19 2.54 0.97 -3.77
N VAL A 20 2.49 2.29 -3.84
CA VAL A 20 3.15 3.17 -2.88
C VAL A 20 2.09 3.90 -2.08
N PHE A 21 2.12 3.73 -0.77
CA PHE A 21 1.23 4.38 0.18
C PHE A 21 1.99 5.36 1.06
N GLU A 22 1.34 6.47 1.39
CA GLU A 22 1.77 7.43 2.40
C GLU A 22 1.00 7.16 3.68
N SER A 23 1.69 7.16 4.83
CA SER A 23 1.05 7.06 6.14
C SER A 23 1.04 8.43 6.84
N ASN A 24 -0.04 8.76 7.54
CA ASN A 24 -0.19 10.09 8.17
C ASN A 24 0.80 10.39 9.32
N GLY A 25 1.71 9.47 9.64
CA GLY A 25 2.72 9.62 10.69
C GLY A 25 3.79 8.55 10.59
N PRO A 26 4.82 8.61 11.45
CA PRO A 26 5.85 7.58 11.49
C PRO A 26 5.24 6.20 11.79
N LEU A 27 5.76 5.17 11.13
CA LEU A 27 5.37 3.78 11.34
C LEU A 27 6.48 3.02 12.04
N GLU A 28 6.11 2.30 13.09
CA GLU A 28 6.98 1.34 13.75
C GLU A 28 7.10 0.06 12.91
N PHE A 29 8.17 -0.71 13.15
CA PHE A 29 8.43 -1.95 12.40
C PHE A 29 7.30 -2.97 12.53
N GLU A 30 6.70 -3.08 13.72
CA GLU A 30 5.56 -3.98 13.96
C GLU A 30 4.34 -3.59 13.13
N GLN A 31 4.06 -2.28 13.05
CA GLN A 31 2.98 -1.74 12.23
C GLN A 31 3.23 -2.01 10.74
N TYR A 32 4.48 -1.84 10.27
CA TYR A 32 4.85 -2.21 8.91
C TYR A 32 4.58 -3.70 8.62
N SER A 33 4.97 -4.59 9.54
CA SER A 33 4.76 -6.04 9.38
C SER A 33 3.28 -6.42 9.36
N GLU A 34 2.45 -5.74 10.16
CA GLU A 34 1.01 -5.96 10.20
C GLU A 34 0.34 -5.50 8.89
N ILE A 35 0.69 -4.30 8.42
CA ILE A 35 0.26 -3.78 7.11
C ILE A 35 0.64 -4.73 5.98
N ARG A 36 1.85 -5.30 6.03
CA ARG A 36 2.32 -6.26 5.03
C ARG A 36 1.52 -7.57 5.07
N SER A 37 1.25 -8.11 6.26
CA SER A 37 0.43 -9.33 6.40
C SER A 37 -0.98 -9.14 5.84
N ILE A 38 -1.56 -7.94 6.02
CA ILE A 38 -2.83 -7.57 5.41
C ILE A 38 -2.69 -7.61 3.88
N ALA A 39 -1.63 -7.03 3.32
CA ALA A 39 -1.44 -7.02 1.87
C ALA A 39 -1.34 -8.42 1.24
N GLU A 40 -0.74 -9.36 1.98
CA GLU A 40 -0.54 -10.75 1.58
C GLU A 40 -1.78 -11.62 1.83
N ASP A 41 -2.80 -11.13 2.55
CA ASP A 41 -4.02 -11.88 2.83
C ASP A 41 -4.94 -11.91 1.59
N PRO A 42 -5.10 -13.08 0.94
CA PRO A 42 -5.95 -13.20 -0.25
C PRO A 42 -7.42 -12.87 0.04
N ALA A 43 -7.90 -13.06 1.28
CA ALA A 43 -9.29 -12.85 1.65
C ALA A 43 -9.74 -11.40 1.50
N ILE A 44 -8.80 -10.45 1.58
CA ILE A 44 -9.07 -9.02 1.34
C ILE A 44 -9.50 -8.79 -0.11
N TYR A 45 -8.98 -9.59 -1.04
CA TYR A 45 -9.20 -9.44 -2.47
C TYR A 45 -10.10 -10.51 -3.07
N GLU A 46 -10.53 -11.52 -2.30
CA GLU A 46 -11.36 -12.63 -2.78
C GLU A 46 -12.67 -12.16 -3.41
N MET A 47 -13.33 -11.15 -2.81
CA MET A 47 -14.56 -10.55 -3.40
C MET A 47 -14.30 -9.86 -4.75
N ASN A 48 -13.03 -9.61 -5.07
CA ASN A 48 -12.55 -8.90 -6.23
C ASN A 48 -11.52 -9.75 -6.99
N ALA A 49 -11.65 -11.08 -6.93
CA ALA A 49 -10.80 -12.00 -7.68
C ALA A 49 -10.73 -11.65 -9.18
N ASN A 50 -11.82 -11.11 -9.72
CA ASN A 50 -11.96 -10.62 -11.10
C ASN A 50 -11.69 -9.10 -11.27
N CYS A 51 -11.20 -8.38 -10.26
CA CYS A 51 -10.91 -6.96 -10.39
C CYS A 51 -9.82 -6.75 -11.43
N ILE A 52 -10.21 -6.19 -12.58
CA ILE A 52 -9.28 -5.72 -13.61
C ILE A 52 -8.72 -4.35 -13.22
N ASN A 53 -9.38 -3.63 -12.30
CA ASN A 53 -8.98 -2.30 -11.90
C ASN A 53 -8.03 -2.32 -10.67
N PRO A 54 -6.73 -2.02 -10.86
CA PRO A 54 -5.75 -1.95 -9.78
C PRO A 54 -6.13 -0.94 -8.68
N ASP A 55 -6.73 0.20 -9.02
CA ASP A 55 -7.03 1.24 -8.02
C ASP A 55 -8.09 0.79 -7.00
N VAL A 56 -8.98 -0.13 -7.39
CA VAL A 56 -10.00 -0.70 -6.50
C VAL A 56 -9.36 -1.61 -5.45
N LEU A 57 -8.34 -2.39 -5.83
CA LEU A 57 -7.61 -3.26 -4.91
C LEU A 57 -6.84 -2.43 -3.88
N ALA A 58 -6.17 -1.36 -4.31
CA ALA A 58 -5.47 -0.44 -3.41
C ALA A 58 -6.42 0.26 -2.44
N TYR A 59 -7.60 0.68 -2.91
CA TYR A 59 -8.61 1.28 -2.04
C TYR A 59 -9.13 0.29 -0.97
N GLN A 60 -9.35 -0.97 -1.33
CA GLN A 60 -9.76 -2.00 -0.37
C GLN A 60 -8.70 -2.25 0.68
N PHE A 61 -7.44 -2.35 0.25
CA PHE A 61 -6.31 -2.47 1.14
C PHE A 61 -6.20 -1.29 2.12
N ILE A 62 -6.32 -0.04 1.64
CA ILE A 62 -6.33 1.16 2.50
C ILE A 62 -7.43 1.04 3.57
N ARG A 63 -8.66 0.72 3.16
CA ARG A 63 -9.80 0.62 4.08
C ARG A 63 -9.61 -0.50 5.10
N GLN A 64 -9.11 -1.65 4.67
CA GLN A 64 -8.94 -2.80 5.53
C GLN A 64 -7.79 -2.57 6.52
N THR A 65 -6.70 -1.95 6.07
CA THR A 65 -5.60 -1.52 6.95
C THR A 65 -6.12 -0.57 8.03
N ALA A 66 -6.82 0.50 7.67
CA ALA A 66 -7.38 1.43 8.64
C ALA A 66 -8.35 0.75 9.63
N ARG A 67 -9.11 -0.25 9.17
CA ARG A 67 -10.04 -1.01 10.02
C ARG A 67 -9.34 -1.96 10.99
N GLN A 68 -8.25 -2.60 10.57
CA GLN A 68 -7.56 -3.62 11.37
C GLN A 68 -6.53 -2.99 12.32
N THR A 69 -5.78 -1.99 11.85
CA THR A 69 -4.61 -1.44 12.54
C THR A 69 -4.85 -0.02 13.05
N GLY A 70 -5.91 0.65 12.58
CA GLY A 70 -6.15 2.08 12.85
C GLY A 70 -5.27 3.03 12.02
N ILE A 71 -4.36 2.49 11.20
CA ILE A 71 -3.40 3.26 10.43
C ILE A 71 -4.06 3.75 9.14
N HIS A 72 -4.01 5.07 8.94
CA HIS A 72 -4.56 5.70 7.76
C HIS A 72 -3.49 5.79 6.68
N LEU A 73 -3.71 5.06 5.60
CA LEU A 73 -2.90 5.07 4.39
C LEU A 73 -3.58 5.89 3.29
N SER A 74 -2.78 6.58 2.49
CA SER A 74 -3.23 7.27 1.28
C SER A 74 -2.41 6.80 0.09
N MET A 75 -3.00 6.74 -1.10
CA MET A 75 -2.21 6.45 -2.30
C MET A 75 -1.28 7.61 -2.60
N CYS A 76 0.01 7.32 -2.76
CA CYS A 76 1.01 8.30 -3.15
C CYS A 76 0.82 8.67 -4.63
N GLN A 77 0.21 9.82 -4.90
CA GLN A 77 -0.11 10.26 -6.27
C GLN A 77 1.12 10.73 -7.07
N THR A 78 2.23 10.99 -6.38
CA THR A 78 3.46 11.59 -6.94
C THR A 78 4.57 10.60 -7.24
N TRP A 79 4.42 9.31 -6.90
CA TRP A 79 5.42 8.34 -7.33
C TRP A 79 5.22 8.08 -8.83
N PRO A 80 6.23 8.31 -9.69
CA PRO A 80 6.11 7.88 -11.06
C PRO A 80 5.83 6.38 -11.02
N LYS A 81 4.91 5.90 -11.86
CA LYS A 81 4.87 4.49 -12.26
C LYS A 81 6.28 4.16 -12.77
N LEU A 82 7.17 3.79 -11.86
CA LEU A 82 8.43 3.16 -12.16
C LEU A 82 7.98 1.82 -12.70
N SER A 83 7.67 1.82 -14.00
CA SER A 83 7.75 0.66 -14.84
C SER A 83 9.15 0.13 -14.63
N LEU A 84 9.31 -0.73 -13.62
CA LEU A 84 10.45 -1.60 -13.47
C LEU A 84 10.44 -2.47 -14.72
N ASN A 85 10.98 -1.92 -15.81
CA ASN A 85 11.60 -2.69 -16.85
C ASN A 85 12.82 -3.32 -16.18
N LEU A 86 12.58 -4.37 -15.40
CA LEU A 86 13.56 -5.41 -15.16
C LEU A 86 13.83 -6.00 -16.55
N ARG A 87 14.68 -5.34 -17.32
CA ARG A 87 15.41 -6.01 -18.38
C ARG A 87 16.16 -7.12 -17.66
N LYS A 88 15.70 -8.36 -17.84
CA LYS A 88 16.52 -9.54 -17.63
C LYS A 88 17.77 -9.33 -18.49
N GLU A 89 18.91 -9.08 -17.84
CA GLU A 89 20.21 -9.40 -18.42
C GLU A 89 20.36 -10.92 -18.54
#